data_AF-A0A967XWK3-F1
#
_entry.id   AF-A0A967XWK3-F1
#
_cell.length_a   1.000
_cell.length_b   1.000
_cell.length_c   1.000
_cell.angle_alpha   90.00
_cell.angle_beta   90.00
_cell.angle_gamma   90.00
#
_symmetry.space_group_name_H-M   'P 1'
#
loop_
_entity.id
_entity.type
_entity.pdbx_description
1 polymer ?
#
loop_
_entity_poly.entity_id
_entity_poly.type
_entity_poly.pdbx_seq_one_letter_code
_entity_poly.pdbx_strand_id
1 'polypeptide(L)'
;LTAYFEALAPIEIKYESGLNLEKDKEQIQLGIKEVNYMECGKCHDEGEKGIAFSIASERLRQDWIPKWLKHTREMIPWTKMPNHWEKENGELKVKTKFYKLEEAGTIDEQVTAIRDFIIAYNEAEDKGVDFSLVLGREETPMEDLGEEGFFEDMFME
;
A
#
# COMPACT_ATOMS: atom_id res chain seq x y z
N LEU A 1 -23.71 -21.41 13.40
CA LEU A 1 -22.64 -22.02 14.22
C LEU A 1 -21.72 -20.95 14.82
N THR A 2 -21.30 -19.94 14.04
CA THR A 2 -20.49 -18.80 14.51
C THR A 2 -21.12 -17.96 15.62
N ALA A 3 -22.40 -17.62 15.53
CA ALA A 3 -23.11 -16.82 16.54
C ALA A 3 -23.11 -17.42 17.97
N TYR A 4 -23.05 -18.75 18.09
CA TYR A 4 -22.97 -19.43 19.39
C TYR A 4 -21.62 -19.19 20.08
N PHE A 5 -20.53 -19.25 19.32
CA PHE A 5 -19.19 -19.01 19.84
C PHE A 5 -18.94 -17.52 20.11
N GLU A 6 -19.49 -16.63 19.30
CA GLU A 6 -19.46 -15.17 19.53
C GLU A 6 -20.16 -14.80 20.84
N ALA A 7 -21.33 -15.38 21.12
CA ALA A 7 -22.08 -15.11 22.36
C ALA A 7 -21.37 -15.62 23.63
N LEU A 8 -20.47 -16.60 23.50
CA LEU A 8 -19.67 -17.16 24.60
C LEU A 8 -18.28 -16.53 24.70
N ALA A 9 -17.87 -15.73 23.72
CA ALA A 9 -16.59 -15.05 23.75
C ALA A 9 -16.63 -13.92 24.79
N PRO A 10 -15.66 -13.85 25.72
CA PRO A 10 -15.58 -12.77 26.70
C PRO A 10 -15.15 -11.42 26.08
N ILE A 11 -14.93 -11.39 24.76
CA ILE A 11 -14.42 -10.25 24.00
C ILE A 11 -15.46 -9.89 22.95
N GLU A 12 -15.88 -8.62 22.94
CA GLU A 12 -16.73 -8.07 21.88
C GLU A 12 -15.91 -7.99 20.58
N ILE A 13 -16.20 -8.88 19.62
CA ILE A 13 -15.58 -8.84 18.29
C ILE A 13 -16.38 -7.88 17.42
N LYS A 14 -15.95 -6.62 17.37
CA LYS A 14 -16.56 -5.62 16.46
C LYS A 14 -16.07 -5.89 15.04
N TYR A 15 -17.01 -6.06 14.12
CA TYR A 15 -16.68 -6.04 12.70
C TYR A 15 -16.18 -4.64 12.31
N GLU A 16 -15.01 -4.57 11.70
CA GLU A 16 -14.40 -3.32 11.20
C GLU A 16 -14.99 -2.85 9.87
N SER A 17 -16.17 -3.37 9.50
CA SER A 17 -16.86 -3.03 8.25
C SER A 17 -17.19 -1.54 8.18
N GLY A 18 -16.85 -0.90 7.05
CA GLY A 18 -17.11 0.53 6.82
C GLY A 18 -16.02 1.49 7.30
N LEU A 19 -15.05 1.04 8.12
CA LEU A 19 -13.89 1.86 8.50
C LEU A 19 -12.96 2.17 7.31
N ASN A 20 -13.19 1.52 6.18
CA ASN A 20 -12.46 1.66 4.93
C ASN A 20 -12.87 2.94 4.16
N LEU A 21 -14.07 3.42 4.42
CA LEU A 21 -14.76 4.40 3.58
C LEU A 21 -14.36 5.84 3.89
N GLU A 22 -13.77 6.10 5.05
CA GLU A 22 -13.55 7.46 5.59
C GLU A 22 -12.06 7.82 5.72
N LYS A 23 -11.21 7.36 4.80
CA LYS A 23 -9.81 7.83 4.74
C LYS A 23 -9.68 9.07 3.88
N ASP A 24 -8.83 9.98 4.35
CA ASP A 24 -8.45 11.25 3.74
C ASP A 24 -7.69 11.02 2.42
N LYS A 25 -7.99 11.81 1.40
CA LYS A 25 -7.48 11.60 0.04
C LYS A 25 -5.97 11.78 -0.02
N GLU A 26 -5.47 12.83 0.62
CA GLU A 26 -4.07 13.19 0.67
C GLU A 26 -3.25 12.10 1.40
N GLN A 27 -3.81 11.52 2.46
CA GLN A 27 -3.21 10.36 3.14
C GLN A 27 -3.16 9.11 2.27
N ILE A 28 -4.21 8.80 1.52
CA ILE A 28 -4.21 7.67 0.57
C ILE A 28 -3.16 7.91 -0.51
N GLN A 29 -3.08 9.12 -1.06
CA GLN A 29 -2.09 9.48 -2.09
C GLN A 29 -0.65 9.40 -1.57
N LEU A 30 -0.41 9.75 -0.30
CA LEU A 30 0.89 9.53 0.35
C LEU A 30 1.24 8.03 0.39
N GLY A 31 0.27 7.19 0.80
CA GLY A 31 0.44 5.73 0.80
C GLY A 31 0.74 5.16 -0.58
N ILE A 32 0.08 5.66 -1.63
CA ILE A 32 0.35 5.28 -3.03
C ILE A 32 1.79 5.63 -3.42
N LYS A 33 2.23 6.86 -3.12
CA LYS A 33 3.60 7.32 -3.41
C LYS A 33 4.63 6.36 -2.81
N GLU A 34 4.43 5.96 -1.56
CA GLU A 34 5.31 5.02 -0.85
C GLU A 34 5.25 3.59 -1.40
N VAL A 35 4.05 3.05 -1.65
CA VAL A 35 3.83 1.70 -2.19
C VAL A 35 4.49 1.53 -3.55
N ASN A 36 4.35 2.54 -4.42
CA ASN A 36 4.97 2.55 -5.73
C ASN A 36 6.50 2.71 -5.64
N TYR A 37 6.98 3.61 -4.77
CA TYR A 37 8.41 3.81 -4.57
C TYR A 37 9.12 2.57 -4.02
N MET A 38 8.46 1.84 -3.13
CA MET A 38 8.95 0.57 -2.58
C MET A 38 8.64 -0.64 -3.48
N GLU A 39 8.02 -0.41 -4.64
CA GLU A 39 7.69 -1.42 -5.65
C GLU A 39 6.83 -2.59 -5.13
N CYS A 40 5.90 -2.31 -4.20
CA CYS A 40 5.07 -3.34 -3.58
C CYS A 40 4.18 -4.07 -4.62
N GLY A 41 3.77 -3.36 -5.69
CA GLY A 41 2.94 -3.92 -6.77
C GLY A 41 3.54 -5.15 -7.46
N LYS A 42 4.88 -5.26 -7.52
CA LYS A 42 5.59 -6.43 -8.10
C LYS A 42 5.19 -7.79 -7.49
N CYS A 43 4.63 -7.78 -6.29
CA CYS A 43 4.11 -8.96 -5.62
C CYS A 43 2.60 -8.92 -5.32
N HIS A 44 1.99 -7.73 -5.30
CA HIS A 44 0.64 -7.50 -4.78
C HIS A 44 -0.40 -7.12 -5.85
N ASP A 45 -0.02 -6.77 -7.09
CA ASP A 45 -1.00 -6.38 -8.12
C ASP A 45 -1.79 -7.60 -8.65
N GLU A 46 -1.09 -8.70 -8.94
CA GLU A 46 -1.70 -9.93 -9.50
C GLU A 46 -2.05 -10.97 -8.43
N GLY A 47 -1.60 -10.77 -7.19
CA GLY A 47 -1.88 -11.69 -6.08
C GLY A 47 -1.14 -13.04 -6.10
N GLU A 48 -0.24 -13.28 -7.06
CA GLU A 48 0.44 -14.58 -7.19
C GLU A 48 1.59 -14.77 -6.17
N LYS A 49 2.33 -13.71 -5.85
CA LYS A 49 3.51 -13.75 -4.95
C LYS A 49 3.20 -13.26 -3.54
N GLY A 50 2.11 -12.53 -3.37
CA GLY A 50 1.59 -11.98 -2.13
C GLY A 50 0.09 -11.77 -2.25
N ILE A 51 -0.60 -11.44 -1.15
CA ILE A 51 -2.04 -11.18 -1.18
C ILE A 51 -2.35 -9.96 -2.08
N ALA A 52 -3.33 -10.07 -2.99
CA ALA A 52 -3.72 -8.93 -3.81
C ALA A 52 -4.22 -7.76 -2.94
N PHE A 53 -3.93 -6.51 -3.29
CA PHE A 53 -4.37 -5.35 -2.49
C PHE A 53 -5.89 -5.26 -2.36
N SER A 54 -6.63 -5.64 -3.40
CA SER A 54 -8.10 -5.70 -3.34
C SER A 54 -8.62 -6.62 -2.24
N ILE A 55 -8.03 -7.81 -2.13
CA ILE A 55 -8.36 -8.78 -1.08
C ILE A 55 -7.84 -8.34 0.29
N ALA A 56 -6.67 -7.69 0.32
CA ALA A 56 -6.10 -7.15 1.56
C ALA A 56 -7.02 -6.09 2.19
N SER A 57 -7.61 -5.22 1.36
CA SER A 57 -8.54 -4.17 1.80
C SER A 57 -9.80 -4.71 2.49
N GLU A 58 -10.26 -5.89 2.08
CA GLU A 58 -11.47 -6.52 2.61
C GLU A 58 -11.21 -7.38 3.85
N ARG A 59 -10.02 -7.98 3.96
CA ARG A 59 -9.77 -9.08 4.90
C ARG A 59 -8.81 -8.74 6.03
N LEU A 60 -7.93 -7.76 5.86
CA LEU A 60 -6.93 -7.43 6.87
C LEU A 60 -7.50 -6.48 7.92
N ARG A 61 -7.20 -6.76 9.18
CA ARG A 61 -7.51 -5.89 10.32
C ARG A 61 -6.61 -4.65 10.27
N GLN A 62 -7.19 -3.46 10.47
CA GLN A 62 -6.45 -2.21 10.26
C GLN A 62 -5.22 -2.08 11.19
N ASP A 63 -5.37 -2.53 12.44
CA ASP A 63 -4.32 -2.46 13.46
C ASP A 63 -3.19 -3.48 13.24
N TRP A 64 -3.43 -4.50 12.41
CA TRP A 64 -2.46 -5.54 12.09
C TRP A 64 -1.50 -5.13 10.98
N ILE A 65 -1.95 -4.32 10.02
CA ILE A 65 -1.12 -3.92 8.88
C ILE A 65 0.16 -3.20 9.35
N PRO A 66 0.11 -2.21 10.27
CA PRO A 66 1.33 -1.56 10.77
C PRO A 66 2.29 -2.51 11.48
N LYS A 67 1.74 -3.45 12.26
CA LYS A 67 2.54 -4.46 12.96
C LYS A 67 3.27 -5.32 11.94
N TRP A 68 2.54 -5.82 10.93
CA TRP A 68 3.05 -6.62 9.82
C TRP A 68 4.18 -5.93 9.04
N LEU A 69 3.96 -4.68 8.64
CA LEU A 69 4.90 -3.90 7.84
C LEU A 69 6.22 -3.63 8.58
N LYS A 70 6.16 -3.36 9.88
CA LYS A 70 7.35 -3.08 10.71
C LYS A 70 8.19 -4.32 11.04
N HIS A 71 7.57 -5.50 11.11
CA HIS A 71 8.19 -6.70 11.71
C HIS A 71 8.05 -7.95 10.83
N THR A 72 7.92 -7.80 9.52
CA THR A 72 7.54 -8.85 8.56
C THR A 72 8.32 -10.16 8.74
N ARG A 73 9.66 -10.09 8.72
CA ARG A 73 10.55 -11.26 8.87
C ARG A 73 10.77 -11.69 10.32
N GLU A 74 10.44 -10.85 11.30
CA GLU A 74 10.43 -11.23 12.72
C GLU A 74 9.20 -12.09 13.04
N MET A 75 8.04 -11.77 12.47
CA MET A 75 6.80 -12.55 12.66
C MET A 75 6.76 -13.82 11.81
N ILE A 76 7.17 -13.74 10.53
CA ILE A 76 7.18 -14.89 9.63
C ILE A 76 8.56 -14.98 8.95
N PRO A 77 9.51 -15.73 9.54
CA PRO A 77 10.90 -15.79 9.05
C PRO A 77 11.06 -16.26 7.60
N TRP A 78 10.13 -17.09 7.12
CA TRP A 78 10.14 -17.65 5.77
C TRP A 78 9.38 -16.82 4.73
N THR A 79 8.84 -15.66 5.12
CA THR A 79 8.15 -14.78 4.16
C THR A 79 9.10 -14.30 3.06
N LYS A 80 8.59 -14.27 1.83
CA LYS A 80 9.30 -13.66 0.68
C LYS A 80 9.19 -12.15 0.67
N MET A 81 8.25 -11.58 1.43
CA MET A 81 8.13 -10.13 1.58
C MET A 81 9.39 -9.55 2.26
N PRO A 82 10.00 -8.49 1.69
CA PRO A 82 11.15 -7.85 2.30
C PRO A 82 10.75 -7.04 3.54
N ASN A 83 11.69 -6.84 4.46
CA ASN A 83 11.53 -5.82 5.50
C ASN A 83 11.93 -4.46 4.88
N HIS A 84 11.07 -3.45 4.96
CA HIS A 84 11.29 -2.15 4.32
C HIS A 84 12.01 -1.16 5.23
N TRP A 85 11.94 -1.38 6.54
CA TRP A 85 12.72 -0.66 7.55
C TRP A 85 13.78 -1.59 8.14
N GLU A 86 14.93 -1.02 8.51
CA GLU A 86 16.00 -1.73 9.19
C GLU A 86 15.89 -1.54 10.69
N LYS A 87 16.16 -2.59 11.46
CA LYS A 87 16.20 -2.52 12.91
C LYS A 87 17.65 -2.32 13.34
N GLU A 88 17.96 -1.16 13.87
CA GLU A 88 19.27 -0.83 14.41
C GLU A 88 19.12 -0.48 15.89
N ASN A 89 19.83 -1.20 16.78
CA ASN A 89 19.76 -1.02 18.23
C ASN A 89 18.34 -1.06 18.84
N GLY A 90 17.43 -1.78 18.19
CA GLY A 90 16.03 -1.90 18.62
C GLY A 90 15.09 -0.85 18.04
N GLU A 91 15.61 0.15 17.32
CA GLU A 91 14.83 1.19 16.65
C GLU A 91 14.72 0.89 15.15
N LEU A 92 13.58 1.25 14.56
CA LEU A 92 13.39 1.15 13.11
C LEU A 92 14.01 2.38 12.43
N LYS A 93 14.67 2.16 11.29
CA LYS A 93 15.26 3.20 10.45
C LYS A 93 14.91 2.97 8.98
N VAL A 94 14.81 4.07 8.25
CA VAL A 94 14.67 4.04 6.79
C VAL A 94 15.95 3.48 6.19
N LYS A 95 15.81 2.52 5.26
CA LYS A 95 16.95 1.93 4.55
C LYS A 95 17.55 2.96 3.59
N THR A 96 18.87 2.96 3.43
CA THR A 96 19.56 3.88 2.51
C THR A 96 19.01 3.84 1.08
N LYS A 97 18.59 2.67 0.58
CA LYS A 97 17.98 2.53 -0.75
C LYS A 97 16.61 3.21 -0.89
N PHE A 98 15.96 3.52 0.22
CA PHE A 98 14.64 4.16 0.30
C PHE A 98 14.70 5.51 1.02
N TYR A 99 15.83 6.22 0.95
CA TYR A 99 16.07 7.48 1.68
C TYR A 99 14.97 8.54 1.49
N LYS A 100 14.29 8.56 0.33
CA LYS A 100 13.19 9.51 0.08
C LYS A 100 11.98 9.32 0.99
N LEU A 101 11.84 8.17 1.66
CA LEU A 101 10.80 7.98 2.68
C LEU A 101 10.92 9.00 3.83
N GLU A 102 12.10 9.58 4.06
CA GLU A 102 12.26 10.65 5.04
C GLU A 102 11.45 11.91 4.70
N GLU A 103 11.10 12.13 3.42
CA GLU A 103 10.20 13.20 2.98
C GLU A 103 8.73 12.93 3.32
N ALA A 104 8.36 11.65 3.54
CA ALA A 104 7.01 11.20 3.88
C ALA A 104 6.72 11.23 5.40
N GLY A 105 7.67 11.70 6.21
CA GLY A 105 7.53 11.82 7.66
C GLY A 105 8.19 10.70 8.44
N THR A 106 7.77 10.53 9.69
CA THR A 106 8.22 9.47 10.59
C THR A 106 7.82 8.08 10.08
N ILE A 107 8.48 7.03 10.56
CA ILE A 107 8.13 5.64 10.21
C ILE A 107 6.68 5.30 10.57
N ASP A 108 6.16 5.87 11.66
CA ASP A 108 4.77 5.67 12.05
C ASP A 108 3.79 6.33 11.09
N GLU A 109 4.13 7.50 10.54
CA GLU A 109 3.34 8.19 9.52
C GLU A 109 3.40 7.44 8.18
N GLN A 110 4.59 7.00 7.75
CA GLN A 110 4.78 6.19 6.54
C GLN A 110 3.92 4.91 6.57
N VAL A 111 4.08 4.13 7.63
CA VAL A 111 3.33 2.88 7.83
C VAL A 111 1.82 3.14 7.92
N THR A 112 1.42 4.28 8.48
CA THR A 112 0.02 4.70 8.56
C THR A 112 -0.55 5.04 7.19
N ALA A 113 0.20 5.77 6.36
CA ALA A 113 -0.21 6.12 5.00
C ALA A 113 -0.39 4.86 4.12
N ILE A 114 0.57 3.93 4.17
CA ILE A 114 0.47 2.63 3.47
C ILE A 114 -0.73 1.83 3.96
N ARG A 115 -0.95 1.78 5.29
CA ARG A 115 -2.13 1.11 5.87
C ARG A 115 -3.41 1.71 5.31
N ASP A 116 -3.54 3.03 5.31
CA ASP A 116 -4.76 3.70 4.87
C ASP A 116 -5.00 3.53 3.37
N PHE A 117 -3.95 3.51 2.55
CA PHE A 117 -4.04 3.09 1.15
C PHE A 117 -4.56 1.65 1.01
N ILE A 118 -3.95 0.66 1.69
CA ILE A 118 -4.35 -0.75 1.56
C ILE A 118 -5.83 -0.94 1.94
N ILE A 119 -6.27 -0.28 3.01
CA ILE A 119 -7.65 -0.36 3.49
C ILE A 119 -8.61 0.31 2.51
N ALA A 120 -8.24 1.47 1.96
CA ALA A 120 -9.08 2.21 1.04
C ALA A 120 -9.02 1.70 -0.41
N TYR A 121 -8.17 0.72 -0.71
CA TYR A 121 -7.81 0.31 -2.08
C TYR A 121 -9.02 0.13 -3.01
N ASN A 122 -10.05 -0.59 -2.57
CA ASN A 122 -11.24 -0.86 -3.39
C ASN A 122 -12.11 0.38 -3.67
N GLU A 123 -11.99 1.43 -2.87
CA GLU A 123 -12.79 2.67 -2.95
C GLU A 123 -11.96 3.86 -3.42
N ALA A 124 -10.65 3.67 -3.59
CA ALA A 124 -9.71 4.74 -3.81
C ALA A 124 -9.89 5.36 -5.21
N GLU A 125 -10.22 4.56 -6.22
CA GLU A 125 -10.57 5.04 -7.56
C GLU A 125 -11.78 5.98 -7.53
N ASP A 126 -12.85 5.60 -6.83
CA ASP A 126 -14.07 6.42 -6.67
C ASP A 126 -13.80 7.74 -5.92
N LYS A 127 -12.77 7.79 -5.07
CA LYS A 127 -12.29 9.01 -4.38
C LYS A 127 -11.42 9.91 -5.27
N GLY A 128 -11.19 9.53 -6.53
CA GLY A 128 -10.38 10.29 -7.48
C GLY A 128 -8.91 10.39 -7.06
N VAL A 129 -8.37 9.35 -6.43
CA VAL A 129 -6.93 9.26 -6.17
C VAL A 129 -6.20 8.92 -7.47
N ASP A 130 -4.95 9.35 -7.55
CA ASP A 130 -4.07 9.01 -8.65
C ASP A 130 -3.14 7.86 -8.24
N PHE A 131 -3.34 6.68 -8.83
CA PHE A 131 -2.50 5.49 -8.58
C PHE A 131 -1.12 5.55 -9.24
N SER A 132 -0.87 6.52 -10.13
CA SER A 132 0.41 6.69 -10.81
C SER A 132 1.45 7.45 -9.99
N LEU A 133 1.05 8.00 -8.84
CA LEU A 133 1.93 8.79 -7.98
C LEU A 133 3.10 7.97 -7.44
N VAL A 134 4.30 8.54 -7.47
CA VAL A 134 5.52 7.90 -6.95
C VAL A 134 6.28 8.89 -6.09
N LEU A 135 6.77 8.45 -4.93
CA LEU A 135 7.54 9.31 -4.04
C LEU A 135 8.78 9.89 -4.73
N GLY A 136 8.92 11.22 -4.63
CA GLY A 136 10.03 11.98 -5.22
C GLY A 136 10.11 11.94 -6.75
N ARG A 137 8.99 11.66 -7.44
CA ARG A 137 8.75 12.02 -8.83
C ARG A 137 7.74 13.18 -8.82
N GLU A 138 8.06 14.29 -9.49
CA GLU A 138 7.10 15.37 -9.66
C GLU A 138 5.90 14.86 -10.47
N GLU A 139 4.70 15.31 -10.11
CA GLU A 139 3.47 15.10 -10.87
C GLU A 139 3.68 15.76 -12.24
N THR A 140 4.10 14.99 -13.25
CA THR A 140 4.03 15.47 -14.63
C THR A 140 2.54 15.55 -14.94
N PRO A 141 1.97 16.75 -15.17
CA PRO A 141 0.61 16.83 -15.67
C PRO A 141 0.54 15.97 -16.92
N MET A 142 -0.48 15.13 -17.00
CA MET A 142 -0.77 14.31 -18.18
C MET A 142 -0.96 15.28 -19.35
N GLU A 143 0.10 15.58 -20.09
CA GLU A 143 -0.01 16.28 -21.36
C GLU A 143 -0.73 15.32 -22.31
N ASP A 144 -1.94 15.75 -22.67
CA ASP A 144 -2.78 15.23 -23.73
C ASP A 144 -1.95 15.05 -25.02
N LEU A 145 -1.30 13.89 -25.15
CA LEU A 145 -0.72 13.48 -26.41
C LEU A 145 -1.86 12.94 -27.26
N GLY A 146 -2.51 13.90 -27.93
CA GLY A 146 -3.49 13.64 -28.96
C GLY A 146 -2.99 12.60 -29.96
N GLU A 147 -3.91 11.72 -30.35
CA GLU A 147 -3.79 10.92 -31.55
C GLU A 147 -3.33 11.81 -32.71
N GLU A 148 -2.16 11.54 -33.28
CA GLU A 148 -1.89 11.61 -34.73
C GLU A 148 -0.43 11.24 -35.04
N GLY A 149 -0.25 10.18 -35.84
CA GLY A 149 0.97 10.00 -36.64
C GLY A 149 1.94 8.90 -36.23
N PHE A 150 1.52 7.63 -36.25
CA PHE A 150 2.47 6.50 -36.33
C PHE A 150 2.05 5.52 -37.42
N PHE A 151 2.07 5.96 -38.68
CA PHE A 151 1.91 5.07 -39.82
C PHE A 151 2.64 5.56 -41.08
N GLU A 152 3.94 5.87 -40.97
CA GLU A 152 4.78 6.00 -42.17
C GLU A 152 6.26 5.90 -41.79
N ASP A 153 6.79 4.67 -41.59
CA ASP A 153 8.22 4.37 -41.77
C ASP A 153 8.54 2.88 -41.53
N MET A 154 7.77 1.98 -42.17
CA MET A 154 8.15 0.56 -42.23
C MET A 154 8.00 -0.01 -43.64
N PHE A 155 8.43 0.74 -44.66
CA PHE A 155 8.74 0.20 -45.98
C PHE A 155 9.74 1.12 -46.68
N MET A 156 11.03 1.01 -46.32
CA MET A 156 12.10 1.23 -47.29
C MET A 156 13.34 0.44 -46.87
N GLU A 157 13.87 -0.26 -47.87
CA GLU A 157 15.07 -1.12 -47.94
C GLU A 157 14.96 -2.58 -47.46
#